data_AF-A0A9W9CWI5-F1
#
_entry.id   AF-A0A9W9CWI5-F1
#
_cell.length_a   1.000
_cell.length_b   1.000
_cell.length_c   1.000
_cell.angle_alpha   90.00
_cell.angle_beta   90.00
_cell.angle_gamma   90.00
#
_symmetry.space_group_name_H-M   'P 1'
#
loop_
_entity.id
_entity.type
_entity.pdbx_description
1 polymer ?
#
loop_
_entity_poly.entity_id
_entity_poly.type
_entity_poly.pdbx_seq_one_letter_code
_entity_poly.pdbx_strand_id
1 'polypeptide(L)'
;MATEASSSQPQPIDAPADNVNKDSEPISNPPQQQQQQQQPSSSKETPTNSDVAPQDPPASPPLPTRHIAITPGARAQRLLKLFDSALTHTLSKISLDNFATCYPTIATQAPHVLQSIQRGLIDRMGQLCQDEFGRTLERYEVIAKLNELESLVGEAAQRRKQTTMGGASRKGKGREGDEEKKDSPRPTPPHMLPAEAVLAAHLAPHLASQQSQLNARLQNTQAANVGLWEEIAAQRAEIEGLLSALEGALKDVDGAADLMDGVPAEELAKESRQVEAQMMEI
;
A
#
# COMPACT_ATOMS: atom_id res chain seq x y z
N MET A 1 0.83 19.74 -57.08
CA MET A 1 1.91 20.57 -56.50
C MET A 1 2.39 19.83 -55.26
N ALA A 2 3.34 18.88 -55.26
CA ALA A 2 4.57 18.69 -56.02
C ALA A 2 5.55 19.88 -55.91
N THR A 3 6.51 19.78 -54.97
CA THR A 3 7.95 20.15 -55.02
C THR A 3 8.56 19.79 -53.64
N GLU A 4 9.41 18.75 -53.56
CA GLU A 4 10.89 18.80 -53.44
C GLU A 4 11.37 19.14 -52.01
N ALA A 5 11.91 18.18 -51.24
CA ALA A 5 13.26 17.59 -51.29
C ALA A 5 14.37 18.56 -50.86
N SER A 6 14.99 18.32 -49.70
CA SER A 6 16.42 18.56 -49.53
C SER A 6 16.98 17.79 -48.33
N SER A 7 17.95 16.95 -48.65
CA SER A 7 18.81 16.15 -47.78
C SER A 7 20.14 16.89 -47.59
N SER A 8 20.74 16.86 -46.40
CA SER A 8 22.20 16.90 -46.20
C SER A 8 22.58 16.56 -44.77
N GLN A 9 23.49 15.60 -44.65
CA GLN A 9 24.05 14.98 -43.45
C GLN A 9 25.45 15.63 -43.16
N PRO A 10 26.33 15.03 -42.33
CA PRO A 10 26.77 15.49 -41.00
C PRO A 10 28.20 16.06 -40.98
N GLN A 11 28.67 16.61 -39.85
CA GLN A 11 30.10 16.55 -39.50
C GLN A 11 30.38 16.39 -37.98
N PRO A 12 31.46 15.66 -37.61
CA PRO A 12 31.91 15.37 -36.24
C PRO A 12 33.08 16.28 -35.81
N ILE A 13 33.32 16.44 -34.50
CA ILE A 13 34.60 16.98 -33.99
C ILE A 13 34.99 16.27 -32.67
N ASP A 14 36.08 15.51 -32.80
CA ASP A 14 37.17 15.10 -31.90
C ASP A 14 37.11 15.27 -30.35
N ALA A 15 37.52 14.17 -29.69
CA ALA A 15 38.17 14.07 -28.36
C ALA A 15 39.69 14.41 -28.50
N PRO A 16 40.65 14.14 -27.56
CA PRO A 16 40.57 13.58 -26.19
C PRO A 16 41.47 14.31 -25.15
N ALA A 17 41.40 13.91 -23.88
CA ALA A 17 42.53 14.03 -22.96
C ALA A 17 42.49 12.94 -21.88
N ASP A 18 43.53 12.12 -21.88
CA ASP A 18 43.96 11.19 -20.83
C ASP A 18 44.13 11.86 -19.47
N ASN A 19 43.82 11.16 -18.37
CA ASN A 19 44.88 10.88 -17.40
C ASN A 19 44.54 9.73 -16.44
N VAL A 20 45.57 8.95 -16.18
CA VAL A 20 45.68 7.74 -15.36
C VAL A 20 46.32 8.10 -14.02
N ASN A 21 45.75 7.63 -12.90
CA ASN A 21 46.47 7.09 -11.71
C ASN A 21 45.41 6.75 -10.64
N LYS A 22 45.24 5.52 -10.12
CA LYS A 22 46.12 4.58 -9.40
C LYS A 22 46.52 5.03 -7.98
N ASP A 23 46.38 4.06 -7.08
CA ASP A 23 46.79 3.95 -5.67
C ASP A 23 45.87 4.57 -4.60
N SER A 24 45.72 4.06 -3.38
CA SER A 24 45.82 2.73 -2.72
C SER A 24 45.67 3.04 -1.22
N GLU A 25 44.61 2.53 -0.59
CA GLU A 25 44.60 2.00 0.79
C GLU A 25 44.84 2.92 2.03
N PRO A 26 44.59 2.45 3.29
CA PRO A 26 43.62 3.05 4.22
C PRO A 26 44.30 3.59 5.51
N ILE A 27 43.53 3.92 6.57
CA ILE A 27 43.80 3.67 8.02
C ILE A 27 43.08 4.68 8.96
N SER A 28 42.44 4.12 10.01
CA SER A 28 42.27 4.62 11.41
C SER A 28 41.11 5.51 11.89
N ASN A 29 40.27 4.88 12.72
CA ASN A 29 39.69 5.36 13.99
C ASN A 29 40.77 5.93 14.95
N PRO A 30 40.49 6.84 15.92
CA PRO A 30 39.92 6.48 17.25
C PRO A 30 39.16 7.67 17.97
N PRO A 31 39.02 7.76 19.33
CA PRO A 31 38.06 7.05 20.19
C PRO A 31 37.20 7.97 21.12
N GLN A 32 36.32 7.32 21.90
CA GLN A 32 35.43 7.80 22.97
C GLN A 32 36.04 8.74 24.03
N GLN A 33 35.21 9.62 24.61
CA GLN A 33 35.22 9.95 26.04
C GLN A 33 33.80 10.14 26.62
N GLN A 34 33.55 9.44 27.73
CA GLN A 34 32.42 9.58 28.64
C GLN A 34 32.62 10.76 29.60
N GLN A 35 31.53 11.44 29.99
CA GLN A 35 31.40 11.98 31.34
C GLN A 35 29.92 12.03 31.77
N GLN A 36 29.66 11.39 32.92
CA GLN A 36 28.42 11.42 33.69
C GLN A 36 28.36 12.68 34.57
N GLN A 37 27.17 13.25 34.77
CA GLN A 37 26.76 13.79 36.07
C GLN A 37 25.23 13.90 36.19
N GLN A 38 24.75 13.65 37.41
CA GLN A 38 23.37 13.38 37.82
C GLN A 38 22.61 14.67 38.26
N GLN A 39 21.31 14.75 37.88
CA GLN A 39 20.06 15.21 38.56
C GLN A 39 20.11 16.16 39.80
N PRO A 40 19.04 16.99 40.08
CA PRO A 40 17.64 16.54 40.14
C PRO A 40 16.46 17.51 39.81
N SER A 41 15.33 16.87 39.46
CA SER A 41 13.89 17.16 39.73
C SER A 41 13.27 18.57 39.56
N SER A 42 12.26 18.69 38.68
CA SER A 42 10.80 18.84 39.02
C SER A 42 10.00 19.67 37.99
N SER A 43 8.89 19.08 37.52
CA SER A 43 7.59 19.73 37.20
C SER A 43 7.35 20.52 35.89
N LYS A 44 6.42 19.93 35.10
CA LYS A 44 5.27 20.53 34.38
C LYS A 44 5.43 21.28 33.04
N GLU A 45 4.68 20.73 32.07
CA GLU A 45 3.82 21.39 31.07
C GLU A 45 4.46 22.06 29.82
N THR A 46 4.22 21.40 28.68
CA THR A 46 4.12 21.85 27.26
C THR A 46 3.38 23.19 27.05
N PRO A 47 3.36 23.83 25.84
CA PRO A 47 3.95 23.43 24.53
C PRO A 47 4.55 24.57 23.62
N THR A 48 5.16 24.11 22.51
CA THR A 48 5.15 24.65 21.12
C THR A 48 5.78 26.01 20.77
N ASN A 49 6.85 25.95 19.96
CA ASN A 49 7.05 26.90 18.87
C ASN A 49 7.66 26.22 17.63
N SER A 50 7.25 26.72 16.47
CA SER A 50 7.35 26.18 15.12
C SER A 50 8.74 26.34 14.50
N ASP A 51 9.17 25.38 13.67
CA ASP A 51 10.01 25.69 12.51
C ASP A 51 9.88 24.62 11.41
N VAL A 52 9.69 25.09 10.17
CA VAL A 52 9.40 24.30 8.96
C VAL A 52 10.66 24.21 8.10
N ALA A 53 11.07 22.99 7.75
CA ALA A 53 12.04 22.73 6.68
C ALA A 53 11.37 21.89 5.56
N PRO A 54 11.72 22.06 4.27
CA PRO A 54 11.06 21.37 3.16
C PRO A 54 11.57 19.93 3.04
N GLN A 55 10.66 18.95 3.00
CA GLN A 55 10.97 17.52 2.80
C GLN A 55 10.75 17.10 1.34
N ASP A 56 11.73 16.38 0.79
CA ASP A 56 11.66 15.64 -0.48
C ASP A 56 10.50 14.61 -0.51
N PRO A 57 9.93 14.28 -1.68
CA PRO A 57 8.80 13.36 -1.77
C PRO A 57 9.22 11.91 -1.45
N PRO A 58 8.46 11.16 -0.62
CA PRO A 58 8.81 9.80 -0.26
C PRO A 58 8.56 8.83 -1.43
N ALA A 59 9.55 7.97 -1.66
CA ALA A 59 9.49 6.84 -2.58
C ALA A 59 8.31 5.91 -2.25
N SER A 60 7.71 5.34 -3.30
CA SER A 60 6.56 4.43 -3.21
C SER A 60 6.85 3.22 -2.30
N PRO A 61 5.90 2.81 -1.44
CA PRO A 61 6.10 1.66 -0.56
C PRO A 61 6.18 0.34 -1.37
N PRO A 62 6.99 -0.64 -0.93
CA PRO A 62 7.13 -1.93 -1.59
C PRO A 62 5.81 -2.71 -1.52
N LEU A 63 5.53 -3.50 -2.56
CA LEU A 63 4.34 -4.36 -2.62
C LEU A 63 4.26 -5.25 -1.37
N PRO A 64 3.07 -5.44 -0.77
CA PRO A 64 2.91 -6.30 0.40
C PRO A 64 3.30 -7.72 0.04
N THR A 65 4.36 -8.22 0.68
CA THR A 65 4.75 -9.63 0.65
C THR A 65 3.59 -10.43 1.23
N ARG A 66 2.93 -11.24 0.38
CA ARG A 66 1.93 -12.20 0.85
C ARG A 66 2.61 -13.09 1.87
N HIS A 67 2.26 -12.98 3.15
CA HIS A 67 2.83 -13.81 4.21
C HIS A 67 2.48 -15.28 3.94
N ILE A 68 3.43 -16.03 3.41
CA ILE A 68 3.26 -17.46 3.14
C ILE A 68 3.55 -18.20 4.44
N ALA A 69 2.61 -19.03 4.90
CA ALA A 69 2.86 -19.91 6.03
C ALA A 69 4.03 -20.84 5.71
N ILE A 70 5.04 -20.86 6.59
CA ILE A 70 6.22 -21.75 6.50
C ILE A 70 5.80 -23.23 6.70
N THR A 71 4.61 -23.45 7.24
CA THR A 71 4.03 -24.78 7.45
C THR A 71 3.85 -25.53 6.12
N PRO A 72 4.39 -26.75 5.96
CA PRO A 72 4.28 -27.50 4.72
C PRO A 72 2.81 -27.79 4.33
N GLY A 73 2.38 -27.28 3.17
CA GLY A 73 1.09 -27.58 2.57
C GLY A 73 1.02 -28.99 1.97
N ALA A 74 -0.16 -29.40 1.49
CA ALA A 74 -0.41 -30.78 1.03
C ALA A 74 0.57 -31.26 -0.06
N ARG A 75 0.95 -30.38 -0.98
CA ARG A 75 1.92 -30.71 -2.04
C ARG A 75 3.36 -30.78 -1.52
N ALA A 76 3.77 -29.85 -0.66
CA ALA A 76 5.07 -29.89 -0.01
C ALA A 76 5.24 -31.17 0.81
N GLN A 77 4.21 -31.57 1.58
CA GLN A 77 4.22 -32.83 2.32
C GLN A 77 4.36 -34.06 1.42
N ARG A 78 3.70 -34.08 0.25
CA ARG A 78 3.87 -35.19 -0.71
C ARG A 78 5.29 -35.25 -1.26
N LEU A 79 5.90 -34.11 -1.54
CA LEU A 79 7.29 -34.04 -2.02
C LEU A 79 8.26 -34.60 -0.98
N LEU A 80 8.11 -34.22 0.30
CA LEU A 80 8.91 -34.77 1.39
C LEU A 80 8.73 -36.29 1.51
N LYS A 81 7.47 -36.76 1.54
CA LYS A 81 7.16 -38.21 1.62
C LYS A 81 7.72 -39.01 0.44
N LEU A 82 7.67 -38.45 -0.77
CA LEU A 82 8.21 -39.09 -1.96
C LEU A 82 9.73 -39.23 -1.85
N PHE A 83 10.41 -38.18 -1.38
CA PHE A 83 11.85 -38.21 -1.18
C PHE A 83 12.25 -39.26 -0.13
N ASP A 84 11.61 -39.27 1.03
CA ASP A 84 11.89 -40.25 2.09
C ASP A 84 11.67 -41.69 1.62
N SER A 85 10.58 -41.91 0.88
CA SER A 85 10.25 -43.21 0.30
C SER A 85 11.29 -43.64 -0.75
N ALA A 86 11.71 -42.74 -1.63
CA ALA A 86 12.70 -43.01 -2.65
C ALA A 86 14.08 -43.31 -2.03
N LEU A 87 14.51 -42.51 -1.05
CA LEU A 87 15.77 -42.69 -0.33
C LEU A 87 15.78 -44.03 0.43
N THR A 88 14.70 -44.35 1.15
CA THR A 88 14.59 -45.63 1.86
C THR A 88 14.66 -46.79 0.88
N HIS A 89 13.99 -46.68 -0.27
CA HIS A 89 14.02 -47.72 -1.29
C HIS A 89 15.41 -47.88 -1.90
N THR A 90 16.14 -46.80 -2.21
CA THR A 90 17.51 -46.91 -2.75
C THR A 90 18.48 -47.49 -1.73
N LEU A 91 18.43 -47.06 -0.47
CA LEU A 91 19.27 -47.60 0.58
C LEU A 91 18.96 -49.08 0.86
N SER A 92 17.69 -49.50 0.77
CA SER A 92 17.30 -50.91 0.96
C SER A 92 17.90 -51.87 -0.08
N LYS A 93 18.27 -51.38 -1.27
CA LYS A 93 18.92 -52.18 -2.32
C LYS A 93 20.35 -52.55 -1.98
N ILE A 94 21.00 -51.77 -1.12
CA ILE A 94 22.32 -52.06 -0.56
C ILE A 94 22.13 -53.03 0.61
N SER A 95 21.56 -54.19 0.34
CA SER A 95 21.38 -55.25 1.34
C SER A 95 22.71 -55.93 1.63
N LEU A 96 22.79 -56.56 2.80
CA LEU A 96 24.00 -57.26 3.21
C LEU A 96 24.36 -58.38 2.24
N ASP A 97 23.37 -59.13 1.78
CA ASP A 97 23.58 -60.24 0.84
C ASP A 97 24.15 -59.75 -0.49
N ASN A 98 23.58 -58.66 -1.04
CA ASN A 98 24.09 -58.03 -2.26
C ASN A 98 25.53 -57.54 -2.06
N PHE A 99 25.82 -56.91 -0.92
CA PHE A 99 27.14 -56.41 -0.59
C PHE A 99 28.17 -57.55 -0.36
N ALA A 100 27.76 -58.64 0.27
CA ALA A 100 28.59 -59.81 0.52
C ALA A 100 28.98 -60.54 -0.78
N THR A 101 28.11 -60.57 -1.80
CA THR A 101 28.47 -61.14 -3.11
C THR A 101 29.62 -60.43 -3.79
N CYS A 102 29.79 -59.12 -3.56
CA CYS A 102 30.90 -58.34 -4.11
C CYS A 102 32.21 -58.52 -3.32
N TYR A 103 32.14 -59.02 -2.08
CA TYR A 103 33.30 -59.19 -1.19
C TYR A 103 33.34 -60.59 -0.54
N PRO A 104 33.45 -61.67 -1.34
CA PRO A 104 33.32 -63.05 -0.85
C PRO A 104 34.37 -63.44 0.20
N THR A 105 35.61 -62.97 0.06
CA THR A 105 36.70 -63.26 1.00
C THR A 105 36.45 -62.65 2.38
N ILE A 106 35.97 -61.39 2.42
CA ILE A 106 35.70 -60.69 3.68
C ILE A 106 34.40 -61.21 4.32
N ALA A 107 33.42 -61.58 3.51
CA ALA A 107 32.17 -62.19 3.98
C ALA A 107 32.42 -63.50 4.75
N THR A 108 33.44 -64.28 4.36
CA THR A 108 33.82 -65.53 5.03
C THR A 108 34.75 -65.33 6.23
N GLN A 109 35.71 -64.40 6.14
CA GLN A 109 36.70 -64.19 7.20
C GLN A 109 36.22 -63.26 8.32
N ALA A 110 35.41 -62.25 8.01
CA ALA A 110 35.01 -61.20 8.96
C ALA A 110 33.64 -60.60 8.61
N PRO A 111 32.53 -61.36 8.73
CA PRO A 111 31.19 -60.89 8.39
C PRO A 111 30.74 -59.68 9.23
N HIS A 112 31.22 -59.57 10.48
CA HIS A 112 30.90 -58.46 11.38
C HIS A 112 31.48 -57.11 10.90
N VAL A 113 32.67 -57.11 10.29
CA VAL A 113 33.29 -55.90 9.74
C VAL A 113 32.50 -55.41 8.53
N LEU A 114 32.09 -56.33 7.67
CA LEU A 114 31.28 -56.05 6.50
C LEU A 114 29.90 -55.48 6.87
N GLN A 115 29.27 -56.02 7.92
CA GLN A 115 28.04 -55.46 8.52
C GLN A 115 28.22 -54.03 9.01
N SER A 116 29.31 -53.77 9.73
CA SER A 116 29.63 -52.45 10.26
C SER A 116 29.84 -51.41 9.14
N ILE A 117 30.59 -51.78 8.10
CA ILE A 117 30.85 -50.91 6.94
C ILE A 117 29.56 -50.61 6.18
N GLN A 118 28.76 -51.63 5.89
CA GLN A 118 27.50 -51.45 5.17
C GLN A 118 26.55 -50.53 5.95
N ARG A 119 26.41 -50.76 7.27
CA ARG A 119 25.59 -49.92 8.12
C ARG A 119 26.09 -48.48 8.16
N GLY A 120 27.39 -48.28 8.36
CA GLY A 120 28.01 -46.94 8.35
C GLY A 120 27.86 -46.22 7.00
N LEU A 121 27.91 -46.95 5.88
CA LEU A 121 27.66 -46.40 4.54
C LEU A 121 26.21 -45.96 4.38
N ILE A 122 25.25 -46.81 4.76
CA ILE A 122 23.81 -46.51 4.69
C ILE A 122 23.47 -45.30 5.56
N ASP A 123 23.97 -45.28 6.81
CA ASP A 123 23.72 -44.20 7.75
C ASP A 123 24.32 -42.88 7.25
N ARG A 124 25.58 -42.87 6.81
CA ARG A 124 26.25 -41.66 6.31
C ARG A 124 25.63 -41.15 5.01
N MET A 125 25.31 -42.06 4.08
CA MET A 125 24.68 -41.68 2.82
C MET A 125 23.26 -41.15 3.04
N GLY A 126 22.49 -41.77 3.94
CA GLY A 126 21.18 -41.28 4.35
C GLY A 126 21.25 -39.87 4.94
N GLN A 127 22.19 -39.63 5.87
CA GLN A 127 22.41 -38.31 6.47
C GLN A 127 22.79 -37.26 5.41
N LEU A 128 23.78 -37.53 4.57
CA LEU A 128 24.21 -36.58 3.54
C LEU A 128 23.09 -36.25 2.55
N CYS A 129 22.30 -37.24 2.14
CA CYS A 129 21.17 -36.99 1.25
C CYS A 129 20.08 -36.14 1.92
N GLN A 130 19.77 -36.39 3.20
CA GLN A 130 18.80 -35.59 3.94
C GLN A 130 19.28 -34.15 4.15
N ASP A 131 20.56 -33.96 4.49
CA ASP A 131 21.16 -32.66 4.69
C ASP A 131 21.18 -31.82 3.40
N GLU A 132 21.64 -32.42 2.28
CA GLU A 132 21.68 -31.73 0.98
C GLU A 132 20.27 -31.42 0.45
N PHE A 133 19.31 -32.31 0.70
CA PHE A 133 17.92 -32.06 0.34
C PHE A 133 17.34 -30.93 1.18
N GLY A 134 17.59 -30.91 2.50
CA GLY A 134 17.22 -29.81 3.39
C GLY A 134 17.79 -28.46 2.92
N ARG A 135 19.09 -28.41 2.64
CA ARG A 135 19.77 -27.22 2.08
C ARG A 135 19.15 -26.76 0.77
N THR A 136 18.79 -27.71 -0.10
CA THR A 136 18.14 -27.41 -1.39
C THR A 136 16.74 -26.83 -1.18
N LEU A 137 15.95 -27.40 -0.27
CA LEU A 137 14.62 -26.92 0.06
C LEU A 137 14.64 -25.50 0.62
N GLU A 138 15.61 -25.19 1.47
CA GLU A 138 15.85 -23.86 2.05
C GLU A 138 16.32 -22.88 0.98
N ARG A 139 17.38 -23.22 0.23
CA ARG A 139 17.98 -22.33 -0.78
C ARG A 139 16.98 -21.87 -1.85
N TYR A 140 16.07 -22.75 -2.26
CA TYR A 140 15.08 -22.43 -3.29
C TYR A 140 13.72 -22.03 -2.72
N GLU A 141 13.56 -22.03 -1.40
CA GLU A 141 12.31 -21.76 -0.69
C GLU A 141 11.15 -22.59 -1.23
N VAL A 142 11.41 -23.87 -1.49
CA VAL A 142 10.49 -24.75 -2.23
C VAL A 142 9.16 -24.87 -1.49
N ILE A 143 9.19 -24.96 -0.16
CA ILE A 143 7.98 -25.09 0.66
C ILE A 143 7.09 -23.85 0.50
N ALA A 144 7.67 -22.65 0.56
CA ALA A 144 6.94 -21.40 0.38
C ALA A 144 6.32 -21.32 -1.01
N LYS A 145 7.08 -21.62 -2.07
CA LYS A 145 6.60 -21.60 -3.45
C LYS A 145 5.50 -22.63 -3.72
N LEU A 146 5.62 -23.84 -3.15
CA LEU A 146 4.58 -24.86 -3.27
C LEU A 146 3.31 -24.48 -2.51
N ASN A 147 3.44 -23.80 -1.37
CA ASN A 147 2.30 -23.28 -0.62
C ASN A 147 1.59 -22.14 -1.37
N GLU A 148 2.36 -21.23 -1.98
CA GLU A 148 1.82 -20.19 -2.86
C GLU A 148 1.10 -20.81 -4.06
N LEU A 149 1.68 -21.84 -4.68
CA LEU A 149 1.04 -22.56 -5.78
C LEU A 149 -0.28 -23.21 -5.35
N GLU A 150 -0.35 -23.84 -4.18
CA GLU A 150 -1.60 -24.40 -3.66
C GLU A 150 -2.65 -23.31 -3.40
N SER A 151 -2.24 -22.14 -2.90
CA SER A 151 -3.12 -20.98 -2.76
C SER A 151 -3.67 -20.51 -4.12
N LEU A 152 -2.81 -20.35 -5.13
CA LEU A 152 -3.20 -19.95 -6.49
C LEU A 152 -4.11 -21.00 -7.16
N VAL A 153 -3.85 -22.29 -6.97
CA VAL A 153 -4.71 -23.37 -7.48
C VAL A 153 -6.08 -23.32 -6.79
N GLY A 154 -6.11 -23.06 -5.48
CA GLY A 154 -7.33 -22.86 -4.72
C GLY A 154 -8.16 -21.67 -5.21
N GLU A 155 -7.54 -20.50 -5.39
CA GLU A 155 -8.18 -19.32 -5.97
C GLU A 155 -8.72 -19.60 -7.38
N ALA A 156 -7.92 -20.22 -8.24
CA ALA A 156 -8.34 -20.54 -9.60
C ALA A 156 -9.50 -21.54 -9.63
N ALA A 157 -9.50 -22.54 -8.75
CA ALA A 157 -10.61 -23.47 -8.59
C ALA A 157 -11.88 -22.75 -8.10
N GLN A 158 -11.74 -21.81 -7.17
CA GLN A 158 -12.86 -21.01 -6.69
C GLN A 158 -13.44 -20.10 -7.78
N ARG A 159 -12.60 -19.44 -8.59
CA ARG A 159 -13.06 -18.64 -9.74
C ARG A 159 -13.78 -19.50 -10.78
N ARG A 160 -13.30 -20.72 -11.05
CA ARG A 160 -14.00 -21.69 -11.92
C ARG A 160 -15.37 -22.07 -11.36
N LYS A 161 -15.47 -22.36 -10.06
CA LYS A 161 -16.76 -22.66 -9.40
C LYS A 161 -17.73 -21.49 -9.46
N GLN A 162 -17.26 -20.27 -9.16
CA GLN A 162 -18.08 -19.06 -9.20
C GLN A 162 -18.60 -18.76 -10.61
N THR A 163 -17.80 -18.93 -11.65
CA THR A 163 -18.22 -18.76 -13.05
C THR A 163 -19.23 -19.82 -13.48
N THR A 164 -19.07 -21.08 -13.07
CA THR A 164 -20.08 -22.13 -13.33
C THR A 164 -21.40 -21.93 -12.58
N MET A 165 -21.36 -21.40 -11.36
CA MET A 165 -22.58 -21.16 -10.55
C MET A 165 -23.30 -19.86 -10.94
N GLY A 166 -22.56 -18.80 -11.32
CA GLY A 166 -23.11 -17.54 -11.81
C GLY A 166 -23.72 -17.62 -13.21
N GLY A 167 -23.29 -18.59 -14.03
CA GLY A 167 -23.87 -18.86 -15.35
C GLY A 167 -25.22 -19.61 -15.31
N ALA A 168 -25.50 -20.34 -14.23
CA ALA A 168 -26.76 -21.08 -14.07
C ALA A 168 -27.94 -20.19 -13.59
N SER A 169 -27.65 -19.06 -12.94
CA SER A 169 -28.68 -18.19 -12.34
C SER A 169 -29.19 -17.08 -13.28
N ARG A 170 -28.65 -16.96 -14.50
CA ARG A 170 -29.11 -16.00 -15.52
C ARG A 170 -29.96 -16.67 -16.61
N LYS A 171 -30.82 -17.64 -16.25
CA LYS A 171 -31.97 -18.04 -17.08
C LYS A 171 -33.12 -17.03 -16.90
N GLY A 172 -32.81 -15.76 -17.13
CA GLY A 172 -33.77 -14.67 -17.21
C GLY A 172 -34.19 -14.50 -18.67
N LYS A 173 -35.38 -15.03 -18.97
CA LYS A 173 -36.18 -14.93 -20.19
C LYS A 173 -35.93 -13.64 -21.00
N GLY A 174 -35.25 -13.74 -22.15
CA GLY A 174 -35.01 -12.60 -23.04
C GLY A 174 -34.34 -12.95 -24.37
N ARG A 175 -35.17 -13.35 -25.33
CA ARG A 175 -35.11 -13.06 -26.79
C ARG A 175 -33.87 -13.46 -27.62
N GLU A 176 -34.11 -14.46 -28.47
CA GLU A 176 -33.63 -14.72 -29.84
C GLU A 176 -32.32 -14.06 -30.32
N GLY A 177 -31.37 -14.95 -30.61
CA GLY A 177 -30.05 -14.71 -31.19
C GLY A 177 -29.20 -15.94 -30.93
N ASP A 178 -29.60 -17.06 -31.54
CA ASP A 178 -28.95 -18.37 -31.43
C ASP A 178 -27.65 -18.38 -32.24
N GLU A 179 -26.69 -19.18 -31.80
CA GLU A 179 -25.33 -19.41 -32.32
C GLU A 179 -24.21 -18.50 -31.74
N GLU A 180 -23.18 -19.13 -31.15
CA GLU A 180 -21.94 -18.57 -30.55
C GLU A 180 -21.88 -18.18 -29.05
N LYS A 181 -22.58 -18.88 -28.15
CA LYS A 181 -22.23 -18.83 -26.71
C LYS A 181 -22.13 -20.22 -26.07
N LYS A 182 -21.19 -21.04 -26.57
CA LYS A 182 -20.83 -22.33 -25.94
C LYS A 182 -19.39 -22.42 -25.42
N ASP A 183 -18.59 -21.38 -25.58
CA ASP A 183 -17.22 -21.37 -25.08
C ASP A 183 -17.03 -20.19 -24.14
N SER A 184 -17.18 -20.42 -22.83
CA SER A 184 -16.37 -19.64 -21.89
C SER A 184 -14.92 -19.87 -22.31
N PRO A 185 -14.21 -18.87 -22.87
CA PRO A 185 -12.90 -19.11 -23.44
C PRO A 185 -12.01 -19.65 -22.34
N ARG A 186 -11.39 -20.80 -22.60
CA ARG A 186 -10.33 -21.31 -21.72
C ARG A 186 -9.36 -20.17 -21.47
N PRO A 187 -8.92 -19.93 -20.22
CA PRO A 187 -8.07 -18.80 -19.92
C PRO A 187 -6.85 -18.85 -20.84
N THR A 188 -6.68 -17.81 -21.65
CA THR A 188 -5.57 -17.69 -22.59
C THR A 188 -4.28 -17.73 -21.79
N PRO A 189 -3.34 -18.61 -22.14
CA PRO A 189 -2.11 -18.71 -21.38
C PRO A 189 -1.27 -17.43 -21.57
N PRO A 190 -0.46 -17.03 -20.58
CA PRO A 190 0.22 -15.73 -20.55
C PRO A 190 1.15 -15.48 -21.75
N HIS A 191 1.71 -16.53 -22.34
CA HIS A 191 2.59 -16.43 -23.52
C HIS A 191 1.84 -16.13 -24.83
N MET A 192 0.51 -16.23 -24.83
CA MET A 192 -0.35 -15.89 -25.97
C MET A 192 -1.02 -14.52 -25.78
N LEU A 193 -0.75 -13.82 -24.66
CA LEU A 193 -1.29 -12.49 -24.43
C LEU A 193 -0.41 -11.43 -25.12
N PRO A 194 -1.01 -10.43 -25.79
CA PRO A 194 -0.26 -9.30 -26.32
C PRO A 194 0.33 -8.48 -25.16
N ALA A 195 1.47 -7.83 -25.40
CA ALA A 195 2.16 -7.03 -24.39
C ALA A 195 1.29 -5.92 -23.80
N GLU A 196 0.45 -5.28 -24.63
CA GLU A 196 -0.50 -4.26 -24.20
C GLU A 196 -1.50 -4.78 -23.17
N ALA A 197 -2.00 -6.01 -23.34
CA ALA A 197 -2.93 -6.61 -22.39
C ALA A 197 -2.27 -6.91 -21.04
N VAL A 198 -0.99 -7.34 -21.06
CA VAL A 198 -0.21 -7.57 -19.83
C VAL A 198 0.04 -6.25 -19.10
N LEU A 199 0.43 -5.21 -19.85
CA LEU A 199 0.66 -3.87 -19.31
C LEU A 199 -0.64 -3.29 -18.74
N ALA A 200 -1.73 -3.34 -19.49
CA ALA A 200 -3.04 -2.86 -19.05
C ALA A 200 -3.52 -3.60 -17.80
N ALA A 201 -3.36 -4.93 -17.75
CA ALA A 201 -3.71 -5.73 -16.57
C ALA A 201 -2.90 -5.34 -15.32
N HIS A 202 -1.63 -4.98 -15.48
CA HIS A 202 -0.79 -4.50 -14.39
C HIS A 202 -1.12 -3.06 -13.96
N LEU A 203 -1.40 -2.17 -14.91
CA LEU A 203 -1.74 -0.77 -14.60
C LEU A 203 -3.16 -0.61 -14.03
N ALA A 204 -4.10 -1.46 -14.43
CA ALA A 204 -5.49 -1.41 -13.99
C ALA A 204 -5.69 -1.29 -12.46
N PRO A 205 -5.06 -2.13 -11.59
CA PRO A 205 -5.22 -1.98 -10.15
C PRO A 205 -4.66 -0.66 -9.60
N HIS A 206 -3.55 -0.16 -10.16
CA HIS A 206 -2.98 1.12 -9.76
C HIS A 206 -3.89 2.29 -10.18
N LEU A 207 -4.37 2.28 -11.41
CA LEU A 207 -5.29 3.31 -11.91
C LEU A 207 -6.62 3.28 -11.15
N ALA A 208 -7.16 2.10 -10.83
CA ALA A 208 -8.38 1.98 -10.02
C ALA A 208 -8.20 2.52 -8.60
N SER A 209 -7.05 2.27 -7.97
CA SER A 209 -6.70 2.84 -6.65
C SER A 209 -6.58 4.37 -6.70
N GLN A 210 -5.94 4.91 -7.74
CA GLN A 210 -5.83 6.36 -7.92
C GLN A 210 -7.19 7.01 -8.22
N GLN A 211 -8.00 6.37 -9.05
CA GLN A 211 -9.35 6.83 -9.36
C GLN A 211 -10.23 6.88 -8.12
N SER A 212 -10.15 5.87 -7.23
CA SER A 212 -10.93 5.87 -6.00
C SER A 212 -10.48 6.98 -5.04
N GLN A 213 -9.17 7.24 -4.93
CA GLN A 213 -8.63 8.34 -4.14
C GLN A 213 -9.08 9.71 -4.65
N LEU A 214 -9.01 9.94 -5.97
CA LEU A 214 -9.45 11.20 -6.58
C LEU A 214 -10.95 11.40 -6.44
N ASN A 215 -11.76 10.34 -6.61
CA ASN A 215 -13.20 10.41 -6.40
C ASN A 215 -13.54 10.76 -4.94
N ALA A 216 -12.84 10.17 -3.96
CA ALA A 216 -13.03 10.50 -2.55
C ALA A 216 -12.65 11.96 -2.26
N ARG A 217 -11.55 12.46 -2.83
CA ARG A 217 -11.17 13.88 -2.70
C ARG A 217 -12.21 14.81 -3.32
N LEU A 218 -12.68 14.48 -4.52
CA LEU A 218 -13.71 15.26 -5.21
C LEU A 218 -14.99 15.31 -4.38
N GLN A 219 -15.45 14.17 -3.85
CA GLN A 219 -16.62 14.11 -2.97
C GLN A 219 -16.43 14.96 -1.69
N ASN A 220 -15.26 14.88 -1.06
CA ASN A 220 -14.97 15.71 0.13
C ASN A 220 -14.98 17.20 -0.20
N THR A 221 -14.39 17.61 -1.33
CA THR A 221 -14.39 19.02 -1.74
C THR A 221 -15.79 19.50 -2.10
N GLN A 222 -16.61 18.67 -2.75
CA GLN A 222 -17.99 19.00 -3.06
C GLN A 222 -18.82 19.15 -1.79
N ALA A 223 -18.67 18.25 -0.82
CA ALA A 223 -19.34 18.35 0.47
C ALA A 223 -18.93 19.62 1.24
N ALA A 224 -17.64 19.95 1.26
CA ALA A 224 -17.13 21.18 1.88
C ALA A 224 -17.68 22.44 1.18
N ASN A 225 -17.70 22.45 -0.15
CA ASN A 225 -18.26 23.57 -0.91
C ASN A 225 -19.74 23.78 -0.61
N VAL A 226 -20.53 22.70 -0.53
CA VAL A 226 -21.95 22.80 -0.16
C VAL A 226 -22.11 23.41 1.23
N GLY A 227 -21.34 22.95 2.22
CA GLY A 227 -21.38 23.53 3.58
C GLY A 227 -21.00 25.02 3.62
N LEU A 228 -19.96 25.42 2.88
CA LEU A 228 -19.56 26.84 2.77
C LEU A 228 -20.64 27.68 2.07
N TRP A 229 -21.33 27.13 1.07
CA TRP A 229 -22.44 27.82 0.41
C TRP A 229 -23.63 28.04 1.35
N GLU A 230 -23.96 27.04 2.17
CA GLU A 230 -25.00 27.17 3.19
C GLU A 230 -24.63 28.24 4.23
N GLU A 231 -23.37 28.28 4.67
CA GLU A 231 -22.89 29.31 5.60
C GLU A 231 -22.95 30.72 4.98
N ILE A 232 -22.50 30.90 3.74
CA ILE A 232 -22.58 32.19 3.03
C ILE A 232 -24.04 32.62 2.87
N ALA A 233 -24.94 31.69 2.56
CA ALA A 233 -26.36 32.00 2.44
C ALA A 233 -26.96 32.45 3.78
N ALA A 234 -26.62 31.77 4.88
CA ALA A 234 -27.04 32.16 6.22
C ALA A 234 -26.50 33.54 6.62
N GLN A 235 -25.21 33.80 6.38
CA GLN A 235 -24.58 35.10 6.66
C GLN A 235 -25.22 36.23 5.84
N ARG A 236 -25.57 35.98 4.56
CA ARG A 236 -26.27 36.98 3.74
C ARG A 236 -27.66 37.32 4.28
N ALA A 237 -28.41 36.31 4.72
CA ALA A 237 -29.71 36.52 5.34
C ALA A 237 -29.61 37.26 6.69
N GLU A 238 -28.57 36.96 7.48
CA GLU A 238 -28.30 37.68 8.73
C GLU A 238 -27.95 39.15 8.48
N ILE A 239 -27.09 39.44 7.48
CA ILE A 239 -26.74 40.81 7.08
C ILE A 239 -28.00 41.58 6.65
N GLU A 240 -28.85 40.97 5.82
CA GLU A 240 -30.11 41.59 5.39
C GLU A 240 -31.02 41.91 6.59
N GLY A 241 -31.10 40.98 7.56
CA GLY A 241 -31.80 41.20 8.82
C GLY A 241 -31.22 42.37 9.62
N LEU A 242 -29.90 42.41 9.83
CA LEU A 242 -29.22 43.47 10.57
C LEU A 242 -29.35 44.83 9.88
N LEU A 243 -29.26 44.89 8.55
CA LEU A 243 -29.47 46.12 7.79
C LEU A 243 -30.91 46.61 7.93
N SER A 244 -31.90 45.72 7.85
CA SER A 244 -33.31 46.11 8.06
C SER A 244 -33.58 46.64 9.47
N ALA A 245 -32.95 46.06 10.50
CA ALA A 245 -33.05 46.52 11.87
C ALA A 245 -32.39 47.89 12.06
N LEU A 246 -31.24 48.12 11.43
CA LEU A 246 -30.54 49.41 11.46
C LEU A 246 -31.32 50.50 10.73
N GLU A 247 -31.90 50.19 9.56
CA GLU A 247 -32.80 51.10 8.85
C GLU A 247 -34.05 51.43 9.67
N GLY A 248 -34.60 50.46 10.41
CA GLY A 248 -35.68 50.69 11.37
C GLY A 248 -35.26 51.65 12.49
N ALA A 249 -34.12 51.37 13.14
CA ALA A 249 -33.60 52.22 14.20
C ALA A 249 -33.26 53.64 13.74
N LEU A 250 -32.73 53.81 12.51
CA LEU A 250 -32.52 55.13 11.92
C LEU A 250 -33.84 55.87 11.73
N LYS A 251 -34.88 55.22 11.20
CA LYS A 251 -36.22 55.82 11.09
C LYS A 251 -36.81 56.18 12.44
N ASP A 252 -36.56 55.39 13.48
CA ASP A 252 -37.02 55.69 14.84
C ASP A 252 -36.28 56.92 15.41
N VAL A 253 -34.97 57.06 15.15
CA VAL A 253 -34.19 58.24 15.54
C VAL A 253 -34.61 59.48 14.76
N ASP A 254 -34.80 59.36 13.44
CA ASP A 254 -35.31 60.44 12.59
C ASP A 254 -36.71 60.87 13.07
N GLY A 255 -37.60 59.91 13.37
CA GLY A 255 -38.91 60.20 13.94
C GLY A 255 -38.86 60.85 15.32
N ALA A 256 -37.92 60.45 16.18
CA ALA A 256 -37.68 61.12 17.46
C ALA A 256 -37.14 62.54 17.28
N ALA A 257 -36.24 62.75 16.31
CA ALA A 257 -35.70 64.07 15.98
C ALA A 257 -36.79 65.01 15.44
N ASP A 258 -37.65 64.52 14.53
CA ASP A 258 -38.80 65.28 14.01
C ASP A 258 -39.78 65.69 15.14
N LEU A 259 -40.03 64.79 16.11
CA LEU A 259 -40.83 65.11 17.28
C LEU A 259 -40.18 66.18 18.17
N MET A 260 -38.85 66.17 18.29
CA MET A 260 -38.13 67.20 19.05
C MET A 260 -38.09 68.55 18.32
N ASP A 261 -38.05 68.59 16.98
CA ASP A 261 -38.10 69.84 16.20
C ASP A 261 -39.48 70.52 16.28
N GLY A 262 -40.55 69.72 16.37
CA GLY A 262 -41.92 70.22 16.60
C GLY A 262 -42.19 70.76 18.01
N VAL A 263 -41.24 70.60 18.93
CA VAL A 263 -41.33 71.03 20.32
C VAL A 263 -40.41 72.24 20.51
N PRO A 264 -40.94 73.48 20.57
CA PRO A 264 -40.11 74.67 20.71
C PRO A 264 -39.39 74.62 22.07
N ALA A 265 -38.09 74.29 22.03
CA ALA A 265 -37.26 74.10 23.20
C ALA A 265 -37.27 75.31 24.16
N GLU A 266 -37.52 76.51 23.63
CA GLU A 266 -37.69 77.72 24.45
C GLU A 266 -38.99 77.75 25.26
N GLU A 267 -40.08 77.16 24.78
CA GLU A 267 -41.37 77.16 25.50
C GLU A 267 -41.35 76.14 26.63
N LEU A 268 -40.84 74.92 26.41
CA LEU A 268 -40.63 73.99 27.53
C LEU A 268 -39.58 74.47 28.53
N ALA A 269 -38.52 75.17 28.09
CA ALA A 269 -37.57 75.76 29.02
C ALA A 269 -38.22 76.86 29.88
N LYS A 270 -39.19 77.61 29.34
CA LYS A 270 -39.97 78.59 30.11
C LYS A 270 -40.95 77.89 31.06
N GLU A 271 -41.69 76.89 30.60
CA GLU A 271 -42.62 76.13 31.44
C GLU A 271 -41.90 75.37 32.57
N SER A 272 -40.76 74.74 32.30
CA SER A 272 -39.97 74.06 33.33
C SER A 272 -39.46 75.03 34.41
N ARG A 273 -38.99 76.22 34.02
CA ARG A 273 -38.58 77.26 34.98
C ARG A 273 -39.75 77.80 35.79
N GLN A 274 -40.94 77.85 35.19
CA GLN A 274 -42.15 78.32 35.86
C GLN A 274 -42.70 77.30 36.86
N VAL A 275 -42.65 76.01 36.54
CA VAL A 275 -42.98 74.91 37.46
C VAL A 275 -41.97 74.81 38.60
N GLU A 276 -40.67 74.99 38.32
CA GLU A 276 -39.62 75.00 39.34
C GLU A 276 -39.78 76.18 40.31
N ALA A 277 -40.17 77.36 39.81
CA ALA A 277 -40.52 78.51 40.65
C ALA A 277 -41.76 78.23 41.54
N GLN A 278 -42.79 77.56 41.00
CA GLN A 278 -43.98 77.17 41.78
C GLN A 278 -43.67 76.10 42.84
N MET A 279 -42.73 75.18 42.57
CA MET A 279 -42.27 74.20 43.56
C MET A 279 -41.42 74.81 44.68
N MET A 280 -40.73 75.93 44.44
CA MET A 280 -40.00 76.67 45.48
C MET A 280 -40.90 77.56 46.36
N GLU A 281 -42.18 77.74 45.99
CA GLU A 281 -43.17 78.53 46.76
C GLU A 281 -44.03 77.69 47.72
N ILE A 282 -43.76 76.38 47.83
CA ILE A 282 -44.38 75.44 48.81
C ILE A 282 -43.39 75.14 49.93
#